data_AF-A0A935X0G1-F1
#
_entry.id   AF-A0A935X0G1-F1
#
_cell.length_a   1.000
_cell.length_b   1.000
_cell.length_c   1.000
_cell.angle_alpha   90.00
_cell.angle_beta   90.00
_cell.angle_gamma   90.00
#
_symmetry.space_group_name_H-M   'P 1'
#
loop_
_entity.id
_entity.type
_entity.pdbx_description
1 polymer ?
#
loop_
_entity_poly.entity_id
_entity_poly.type
_entity_poly.pdbx_seq_one_letter_code
_entity_poly.pdbx_strand_id
1 'polypeptide(L)'
;MGKRSVSVEVTPKQRAVLEPLTRAKVAPQRLVERCRIVLMSAEGRNNEDQADELGVDRQRVRRWRVRWVGASAALVDAENGGANGKDLEKLILGVLEDNERSGAPSKFTPEEVASIIALACEPPAESGLRVSHWTPPELAREAMKRGPHKSQYWLTSRDKREAPEQHQADVEKLCDTYRDAPELAAVGTHVVSTDEKTGMQALERLHETKPVRPGLVERVEFEYIRHGTLSLIANFDVATGKVICPSIGPTRTEADFAAHIDKTVESDPGATWIFVVDQLDTHRSASLVRLVARRCGLEEALGVKGKQGILKSKKTRRKFLEDPSHRIRFVYTPRHCSWLNQVEIWFSILARRLLKRSSFTSIDDLRSRVFQFVEYFHRVLAKPFRWTYTGRPLQA
;
A
#
# COMPACT_ATOMS: atom_id res chain seq x y z
N MET A 1 38.57 -6.39 29.24
CA MET A 1 38.17 -7.74 28.75
C MET A 1 37.07 -7.58 27.70
N GLY A 2 37.38 -7.80 26.42
CA GLY A 2 36.39 -7.68 25.34
C GLY A 2 35.30 -8.76 25.44
N LYS A 3 34.03 -8.40 25.18
CA LYS A 3 32.91 -9.36 25.15
C LYS A 3 33.25 -10.54 24.25
N ARG A 4 33.15 -11.77 24.79
CA ARG A 4 33.30 -13.02 24.03
C ARG A 4 32.39 -12.98 22.80
N SER A 5 32.95 -13.34 21.66
CA SER A 5 32.21 -13.44 20.41
C SER A 5 31.20 -14.59 20.48
N VAL A 6 30.00 -14.36 19.93
CA VAL A 6 28.94 -15.40 19.84
C VAL A 6 29.46 -16.57 19.00
N SER A 7 29.22 -17.80 19.44
CA SER A 7 29.57 -19.02 18.70
C SER A 7 28.68 -19.14 17.45
N VAL A 8 29.28 -19.53 16.34
CA VAL A 8 28.57 -19.77 15.07
C VAL A 8 28.63 -21.25 14.79
N GLU A 9 27.47 -21.86 14.53
CA GLU A 9 27.37 -23.24 14.09
C GLU A 9 26.91 -23.27 12.63
N VAL A 10 27.52 -24.16 11.86
CA VAL A 10 27.23 -24.37 10.44
C VAL A 10 27.18 -25.88 10.20
N THR A 11 26.03 -26.37 9.76
CA THR A 11 25.84 -27.81 9.47
C THR A 11 26.62 -28.23 8.23
N PRO A 12 26.88 -29.53 8.02
CA PRO A 12 27.51 -30.01 6.78
C PRO A 12 26.73 -29.62 5.51
N LYS A 13 25.40 -29.59 5.58
CA LYS A 13 24.53 -29.16 4.46
C LYS A 13 24.67 -27.67 4.17
N GLN A 14 24.69 -26.82 5.21
CA GLN A 14 24.96 -25.39 5.05
C GLN A 14 26.36 -25.12 4.49
N ARG A 15 27.37 -25.85 4.98
CA ARG A 15 28.76 -25.75 4.51
C ARG A 15 28.88 -26.09 3.03
N ALA A 16 28.16 -27.12 2.56
CA ALA A 16 28.10 -27.50 1.15
C ALA A 16 27.49 -26.41 0.24
N VAL A 17 26.69 -25.49 0.78
CA VAL A 17 26.19 -24.31 0.06
C VAL A 17 27.18 -23.14 0.13
N LEU A 18 27.73 -22.85 1.30
CA LEU A 18 28.58 -21.69 1.53
C LEU A 18 29.94 -21.80 0.83
N GLU A 19 30.58 -22.97 0.84
CA GLU A 19 31.93 -23.15 0.31
C GLU A 19 32.02 -22.88 -1.20
N PRO A 20 31.13 -23.44 -2.06
CA PRO A 20 31.10 -23.11 -3.48
C PRO A 20 30.92 -21.60 -3.75
N LEU A 21 30.07 -20.92 -2.98
CA LEU A 21 29.83 -19.49 -3.13
C LEU A 21 31.09 -18.65 -2.86
N THR A 22 32.01 -19.11 -2.00
CA THR A 22 33.28 -18.40 -1.77
C THR A 22 34.26 -18.46 -2.95
N ARG A 23 34.07 -19.42 -3.85
CA ARG A 23 34.93 -19.69 -5.03
C ARG A 23 34.25 -19.35 -6.35
N ALA A 24 32.98 -18.96 -6.32
CA ALA A 24 32.18 -18.67 -7.51
C ALA A 24 32.69 -17.43 -8.26
N LYS A 25 33.01 -17.59 -9.56
CA LYS A 25 33.57 -16.51 -10.39
C LYS A 25 32.59 -15.37 -10.71
N VAL A 26 31.29 -15.62 -10.58
CA VAL A 26 30.21 -14.68 -10.97
C VAL A 26 29.45 -14.14 -9.75
N ALA A 27 29.79 -14.59 -8.53
CA ALA A 27 29.11 -14.15 -7.33
C ALA A 27 29.52 -12.70 -6.98
N PRO A 28 28.57 -11.84 -6.53
CA PRO A 28 28.91 -10.51 -6.04
C PRO A 28 29.92 -10.58 -4.89
N GLN A 29 30.96 -9.75 -4.92
CA GLN A 29 32.02 -9.74 -3.90
C GLN A 29 31.49 -9.63 -2.47
N ARG A 30 30.41 -8.87 -2.27
CA ARG A 30 29.74 -8.74 -0.96
C ARG A 30 29.18 -10.07 -0.43
N LEU A 31 28.70 -10.94 -1.31
CA LEU A 31 28.17 -12.25 -0.93
C LEU A 31 29.31 -13.20 -0.55
N VAL A 32 30.38 -13.19 -1.35
CA VAL A 32 31.62 -13.94 -1.08
C VAL A 32 32.21 -13.57 0.28
N GLU A 33 32.32 -12.26 0.56
CA GLU A 33 32.78 -11.72 1.85
C GLU A 33 31.94 -12.25 3.02
N ARG A 34 30.61 -12.21 2.90
CA ARG A 34 29.68 -12.67 3.95
C ARG A 34 29.79 -14.17 4.19
N CYS A 35 29.91 -14.98 3.14
CA CYS A 35 30.12 -16.43 3.25
C CYS A 35 31.43 -16.74 4.00
N ARG A 36 32.51 -16.02 3.66
CA ARG A 36 33.81 -16.17 4.35
C ARG A 36 33.73 -15.81 5.83
N ILE A 37 33.03 -14.73 6.19
CA ILE A 37 32.80 -14.35 7.59
C ILE A 37 32.10 -15.47 8.37
N VAL A 38 31.05 -16.06 7.79
CA VAL A 38 30.29 -17.14 8.44
C VAL A 38 31.16 -18.39 8.63
N LEU A 39 31.87 -18.83 7.59
CA LEU A 39 32.73 -20.02 7.64
C LEU A 39 33.88 -19.86 8.65
N MET A 40 34.59 -18.73 8.60
CA MET A 40 35.66 -18.44 9.57
C MET A 40 35.13 -18.30 11.00
N SER A 41 33.89 -17.82 11.17
CA SER A 41 33.26 -17.75 12.49
C SER A 41 32.91 -19.14 13.04
N ALA A 42 32.53 -20.07 12.16
CA ALA A 42 32.29 -21.47 12.52
C ALA A 42 33.57 -22.22 12.90
N GLU A 43 34.72 -21.78 12.38
CA GLU A 43 36.06 -22.28 12.75
C GLU A 43 36.57 -21.70 14.08
N GLY A 44 35.76 -20.88 14.77
CA GLY A 44 36.12 -20.31 16.07
C GLY A 44 37.06 -19.10 15.99
N ARG A 45 37.33 -18.57 14.80
CA ARG A 45 38.20 -17.39 14.64
C ARG A 45 37.57 -16.15 15.28
N ASN A 46 38.40 -15.28 15.85
CA ASN A 46 37.92 -14.07 16.51
C ASN A 46 37.54 -12.97 15.48
N ASN A 47 36.81 -11.95 15.91
CA ASN A 47 36.31 -10.90 15.00
C ASN A 47 37.39 -9.94 14.48
N GLU A 48 38.49 -9.76 15.21
CA GLU A 48 39.60 -8.86 14.83
C GLU A 48 40.44 -9.52 13.73
N ASP A 49 40.88 -10.76 13.92
CA ASP A 49 41.65 -11.50 12.93
C ASP A 49 40.89 -11.66 11.60
N GLN A 50 39.57 -11.93 11.68
CA GLN A 50 38.72 -12.02 10.48
C GLN A 50 38.59 -10.68 9.76
N ALA A 51 38.51 -9.58 10.52
CA ALA A 51 38.39 -8.24 9.96
C ALA A 51 39.66 -7.84 9.21
N ASP A 52 40.82 -8.12 9.79
CA ASP A 52 42.13 -7.82 9.20
C ASP A 52 42.38 -8.65 7.94
N GLU A 53 42.09 -9.96 7.97
CA GLU A 53 42.29 -10.83 6.80
C GLU A 53 41.36 -10.49 5.63
N LEU A 54 40.10 -10.12 5.93
CA LEU A 54 39.13 -9.74 4.90
C LEU A 54 39.24 -8.28 4.46
N GLY A 55 40.01 -7.45 5.17
CA GLY A 55 40.07 -6.01 4.93
C GLY A 55 38.74 -5.30 5.20
N VAL A 56 37.99 -5.73 6.23
CA VAL A 56 36.66 -5.18 6.56
C VAL A 56 36.61 -4.63 7.98
N ASP A 57 35.62 -3.79 8.27
CA ASP A 57 35.40 -3.29 9.62
C ASP A 57 34.92 -4.40 10.59
N ARG A 58 35.44 -4.41 11.82
CA ARG A 58 35.08 -5.39 12.86
C ARG A 58 33.58 -5.44 13.17
N GLN A 59 32.86 -4.31 13.10
CA GLN A 59 31.40 -4.31 13.31
C GLN A 59 30.68 -5.01 12.16
N ARG A 60 31.25 -5.02 10.94
CA ARG A 60 30.72 -5.80 9.82
C ARG A 60 30.79 -7.29 10.10
N VAL A 61 31.93 -7.80 10.57
CA VAL A 61 32.10 -9.20 11.00
C VAL A 61 31.09 -9.55 12.10
N ARG A 62 31.00 -8.72 13.14
CA ARG A 62 30.05 -8.90 14.24
C ARG A 62 28.59 -8.94 13.76
N ARG A 63 28.21 -8.08 12.81
CA ARG A 63 26.85 -8.00 12.28
C ARG A 63 26.45 -9.31 11.61
N TRP A 64 27.28 -9.84 10.72
CA TRP A 64 26.96 -11.06 9.99
C TRP A 64 26.98 -12.30 10.88
N ARG A 65 27.87 -12.33 11.86
CA ARG A 65 27.88 -13.35 12.92
C ARG A 65 26.56 -13.38 13.70
N VAL A 66 26.10 -12.23 14.19
CA VAL A 66 24.83 -12.13 14.93
C VAL A 66 23.64 -12.51 14.04
N ARG A 67 23.63 -12.08 12.78
CA ARG A 67 22.57 -12.42 11.83
C ARG A 67 22.49 -13.91 11.55
N TRP A 68 23.64 -14.56 11.35
CA TRP A 68 23.68 -16.00 11.13
C TRP A 68 23.11 -16.77 12.33
N VAL A 69 23.58 -16.44 13.53
CA VAL A 69 23.07 -17.06 14.77
C VAL A 69 21.58 -16.85 14.93
N GLY A 70 21.07 -15.64 14.66
CA GLY A 70 19.63 -15.35 14.71
C GLY A 70 18.79 -16.13 13.69
N ALA A 71 19.39 -16.61 12.61
CA ALA A 71 18.72 -17.43 11.59
C ALA A 71 18.99 -18.93 11.72
N SER A 72 19.91 -19.34 12.61
CA SER A 72 20.42 -20.72 12.69
C SER A 72 19.32 -21.74 13.01
N ALA A 73 18.42 -21.45 13.96
CA ALA A 73 17.30 -22.32 14.29
C ALA A 73 16.38 -22.57 13.08
N ALA A 74 16.01 -21.51 12.36
CA ALA A 74 15.15 -21.61 11.19
C ALA A 74 15.81 -22.39 10.03
N LEU A 75 17.13 -22.26 9.85
CA LEU A 75 17.88 -23.03 8.86
C LEU A 75 17.93 -24.52 9.22
N VAL A 76 18.13 -24.84 10.50
CA VAL A 76 18.13 -26.23 11.00
C VAL A 76 16.74 -26.86 10.91
N ASP A 77 15.68 -26.12 11.24
CA ASP A 77 14.30 -26.58 11.10
C ASP A 77 13.95 -26.87 9.65
N ALA A 78 14.39 -26.01 8.71
CA ALA A 78 14.21 -26.25 7.28
C ALA A 78 14.96 -27.51 6.80
N GLU A 79 16.17 -27.76 7.31
CA GLU A 79 16.92 -28.99 7.01
C GLU A 79 16.24 -30.25 7.53
N ASN A 80 15.71 -30.19 8.75
CA ASN A 80 14.99 -31.29 9.40
C ASN A 80 13.63 -31.55 8.74
N GLY A 81 12.99 -30.50 8.23
CA GLY A 81 11.75 -30.55 7.45
C GLY A 81 11.91 -31.05 6.01
N GLY A 82 13.12 -31.49 5.61
CA GLY A 82 13.36 -32.10 4.31
C GLY A 82 13.61 -31.13 3.17
N ALA A 83 14.01 -29.88 3.44
CA ALA A 83 14.37 -28.93 2.40
C ALA A 83 15.45 -29.53 1.46
N ASN A 84 15.20 -29.47 0.16
CA ASN A 84 16.18 -29.88 -0.84
C ASN A 84 17.33 -28.85 -0.92
N GLY A 85 18.41 -29.19 -1.62
CA GLY A 85 19.60 -28.33 -1.70
C GLY A 85 19.34 -26.92 -2.23
N LYS A 86 18.37 -26.75 -3.15
CA LYS A 86 18.02 -25.43 -3.72
C LYS A 86 17.21 -24.58 -2.75
N ASP A 87 16.30 -25.19 -2.00
CA ASP A 87 15.49 -24.48 -1.01
C ASP A 87 16.35 -24.00 0.16
N LEU A 88 17.30 -24.84 0.60
CA LEU A 88 18.28 -24.46 1.61
C LEU A 88 19.19 -23.33 1.12
N GLU A 89 19.65 -23.40 -0.13
CA GLU A 89 20.44 -22.33 -0.76
C GLU A 89 19.68 -21.00 -0.77
N LYS A 90 18.40 -21.01 -1.17
CA LYS A 90 17.56 -19.80 -1.18
C LYS A 90 17.42 -19.18 0.21
N LEU A 91 17.23 -19.99 1.25
CA LEU A 91 17.13 -19.52 2.62
C LEU A 91 18.46 -18.90 3.10
N ILE A 92 19.58 -19.57 2.83
CA ILE A 92 20.92 -19.07 3.17
C ILE A 92 21.20 -17.74 2.47
N LEU A 93 20.90 -17.63 1.17
CA LEU A 93 21.07 -16.38 0.43
C LEU A 93 20.22 -15.25 1.02
N GLY A 94 18.97 -15.52 1.43
CA GLY A 94 18.12 -14.55 2.11
C GLY A 94 18.71 -14.06 3.45
N VAL A 95 19.32 -14.95 4.23
CA VAL A 95 20.04 -14.56 5.47
C VAL A 95 21.22 -13.65 5.16
N LEU A 96 21.90 -13.89 4.04
CA LEU A 96 23.07 -13.12 3.61
C LEU A 96 22.72 -11.85 2.83
N GLU A 97 21.46 -11.55 2.53
CA GLU A 97 21.05 -10.31 1.88
C GLU A 97 21.03 -9.10 2.82
N ASP A 98 21.14 -7.89 2.29
CA ASP A 98 20.98 -6.68 3.11
C ASP A 98 19.52 -6.54 3.55
N ASN A 99 19.29 -6.18 4.82
CA ASN A 99 17.95 -5.79 5.26
C ASN A 99 17.48 -4.57 4.46
N GLU A 100 16.17 -4.48 4.22
CA GLU A 100 15.55 -3.26 3.69
C GLU A 100 16.00 -2.06 4.54
N ARG A 101 16.64 -1.09 3.90
CA ARG A 101 17.07 0.13 4.60
C ARG A 101 15.82 0.94 4.92
N SER A 102 15.53 1.14 6.20
CA SER A 102 14.64 2.20 6.61
C SER A 102 15.27 3.52 6.17
N GLY A 103 14.73 4.16 5.13
CA GLY A 103 15.19 5.48 4.70
C GLY A 103 15.14 6.49 5.86
N ALA A 104 15.75 7.67 5.67
CA ALA A 104 15.60 8.73 6.65
C ALA A 104 14.11 9.04 6.86
N PRO A 105 13.63 9.13 8.12
CA PRO A 105 12.25 9.51 8.38
C PRO A 105 11.99 10.88 7.77
N SER A 106 10.83 11.04 7.12
CA SER A 106 10.47 12.33 6.52
C SER A 106 10.38 13.38 7.63
N LYS A 107 11.10 14.49 7.47
CA LYS A 107 11.06 15.62 8.40
C LYS A 107 9.85 16.55 8.19
N PHE A 108 9.20 16.42 7.03
CA PHE A 108 7.99 17.15 6.66
C PHE A 108 6.87 16.16 6.38
N THR A 109 5.67 16.51 6.79
CA THR A 109 4.44 15.82 6.41
C THR A 109 4.21 15.95 4.89
N PRO A 110 3.49 15.01 4.25
CA PRO A 110 3.12 15.12 2.84
C PRO A 110 2.40 16.45 2.51
N GLU A 111 1.61 16.96 3.44
CA GLU A 111 0.86 18.21 3.34
C GLU A 111 1.80 19.43 3.32
N GLU A 112 2.76 19.49 4.24
CA GLU A 112 3.78 20.56 4.25
C GLU A 112 4.60 20.57 2.96
N VAL A 113 4.97 19.39 2.46
CA VAL A 113 5.67 19.25 1.18
C VAL A 113 4.80 19.74 0.03
N ALA A 114 3.50 19.38 0.00
CA ALA A 114 2.58 19.84 -1.02
C ALA A 114 2.39 21.37 -0.98
N SER A 115 2.28 21.97 0.20
CA SER A 115 2.18 23.43 0.35
C SER A 115 3.45 24.16 -0.08
N ILE A 116 4.64 23.62 0.23
CA ILE A 116 5.91 24.18 -0.23
C ILE A 116 6.02 24.08 -1.76
N ILE A 117 5.58 22.96 -2.35
CA ILE A 117 5.54 22.79 -3.81
C ILE A 117 4.55 23.78 -4.45
N ALA A 118 3.36 23.95 -3.86
CA ALA A 118 2.38 24.92 -4.35
C ALA A 118 2.96 26.34 -4.35
N LEU A 119 3.61 26.74 -3.25
CA LEU A 119 4.31 28.02 -3.16
C LEU A 119 5.40 28.16 -4.23
N ALA A 120 6.18 27.10 -4.48
CA ALA A 120 7.22 27.09 -5.51
C ALA A 120 6.65 27.20 -6.94
N CYS A 121 5.36 26.90 -7.13
CA CYS A 121 4.65 27.04 -8.40
C CYS A 121 4.00 28.41 -8.59
N GLU A 122 3.92 29.25 -7.55
CA GLU A 122 3.46 30.64 -7.66
C GLU A 122 4.59 31.53 -8.21
N PRO A 123 4.30 32.55 -9.03
CA PRO A 123 5.28 33.57 -9.39
C PRO A 123 5.82 34.30 -8.15
N PRO A 124 7.15 34.50 -7.99
CA PRO A 124 7.70 35.23 -6.84
C PRO A 124 7.15 36.66 -6.70
N ALA A 125 6.70 37.25 -7.81
CA ALA A 125 6.02 38.55 -7.85
C ALA A 125 4.75 38.58 -6.98
N GLU A 126 4.02 37.46 -6.85
CA GLU A 126 2.83 37.35 -5.98
C GLU A 126 3.20 37.39 -4.50
N SER A 127 4.46 37.08 -4.17
CA SER A 127 5.02 37.24 -2.82
C SER A 127 5.75 38.57 -2.62
N GLY A 128 5.63 39.49 -3.59
CA GLY A 128 6.27 40.81 -3.57
C GLY A 128 7.75 40.81 -3.91
N LEU A 129 8.29 39.70 -4.42
CA LEU A 129 9.69 39.59 -4.81
C LEU A 129 9.89 40.02 -6.26
N ARG A 130 10.91 40.84 -6.52
CA ARG A 130 11.29 41.29 -7.87
C ARG A 130 12.25 40.31 -8.55
N VAL A 131 11.98 39.01 -8.42
CA VAL A 131 12.75 37.94 -9.05
C VAL A 131 11.85 37.15 -9.99
N SER A 132 12.40 36.66 -11.10
CA SER A 132 11.62 35.93 -12.10
C SER A 132 11.35 34.47 -11.71
N HIS A 133 12.16 33.91 -10.81
CA HIS A 133 12.07 32.52 -10.35
C HIS A 133 12.45 32.42 -8.87
N TRP A 134 11.94 31.41 -8.19
CA TRP A 134 12.33 31.10 -6.81
C TRP A 134 13.77 30.60 -6.73
N THR A 135 14.60 31.24 -5.92
CA THR A 135 15.81 30.58 -5.40
C THR A 135 15.48 29.75 -4.16
N PRO A 136 16.21 28.67 -3.86
CA PRO A 136 15.95 27.87 -2.66
C PRO A 136 15.93 28.68 -1.34
N PRO A 137 16.82 29.67 -1.11
CA PRO A 137 16.76 30.51 0.09
C PRO A 137 15.51 31.41 0.15
N GLU A 138 15.05 31.96 -0.98
CA GLU A 138 13.86 32.82 -1.04
C GLU A 138 12.58 32.02 -0.82
N LEU A 139 12.48 30.85 -1.46
CA LEU A 139 11.37 29.93 -1.26
C LEU A 139 11.30 29.46 0.20
N ALA A 140 12.44 29.13 0.80
CA ALA A 140 12.49 28.76 2.21
C ALA A 140 12.06 29.91 3.13
N ARG A 141 12.47 31.15 2.84
CA ARG A 141 12.08 32.34 3.60
C ARG A 141 10.58 32.63 3.47
N GLU A 142 10.03 32.55 2.26
CA GLU A 142 8.60 32.76 2.03
C GLU A 142 7.77 31.61 2.62
N ALA A 143 8.23 30.36 2.54
CA ALA A 143 7.61 29.24 3.21
C ALA A 143 7.60 29.45 4.74
N MET A 144 8.71 29.89 5.34
CA MET A 144 8.75 30.21 6.77
C MET A 144 7.78 31.34 7.14
N LYS A 145 7.66 32.37 6.30
CA LYS A 145 6.75 33.50 6.48
C LYS A 145 5.28 33.10 6.37
N ARG A 146 4.91 32.31 5.36
CA ARG A 146 3.54 31.80 5.18
C ARG A 146 3.17 30.71 6.19
N GLY A 147 4.17 30.09 6.83
CA GLY A 147 3.99 29.12 7.89
C GLY A 147 3.11 27.92 7.51
N PRO A 148 3.28 27.25 6.36
CA PRO A 148 2.51 26.06 6.04
C PRO A 148 2.74 24.94 7.08
N HIS A 149 3.92 24.89 7.70
CA HIS A 149 4.23 24.04 8.86
C HIS A 149 3.48 24.42 10.15
N LYS A 150 2.84 25.60 10.18
CA LYS A 150 1.96 26.08 11.26
C LYS A 150 0.47 25.95 10.89
N SER A 151 0.17 25.64 9.63
CA SER A 151 -1.19 25.43 9.15
C SER A 151 -1.53 23.95 9.28
N GLN A 152 -2.31 23.61 10.30
CA GLN A 152 -2.89 22.28 10.44
C GLN A 152 -4.30 22.29 9.85
N TYR A 153 -4.60 21.30 9.01
CA TYR A 153 -5.97 21.05 8.59
C TYR A 153 -6.80 20.67 9.81
N TRP A 154 -7.70 21.57 10.21
CA TRP A 154 -8.64 21.32 11.28
C TRP A 154 -9.99 20.90 10.70
N LEU A 155 -10.46 19.73 11.08
CA LEU A 155 -11.81 19.29 10.79
C LEU A 155 -12.61 19.19 12.09
N THR A 156 -13.60 20.07 12.24
CA THR A 156 -14.61 19.95 13.28
C THR A 156 -15.58 18.82 12.92
N SER A 157 -15.19 17.58 13.18
CA SER A 157 -16.07 16.43 12.97
C SER A 157 -17.20 16.47 13.99
N ARG A 158 -18.41 16.69 13.49
CA ARG A 158 -19.64 16.69 14.31
C ARG A 158 -19.80 15.38 15.07
N ASP A 159 -19.52 14.25 14.40
CA ASP A 159 -19.66 12.91 14.99
C ASP A 159 -18.65 12.68 16.13
N LYS A 160 -17.40 13.15 15.97
CA LYS A 160 -16.39 13.09 17.04
C LYS A 160 -16.76 13.94 18.26
N ARG A 161 -17.55 14.99 18.07
CA ARG A 161 -17.98 15.91 19.14
C ARG A 161 -19.27 15.44 19.81
N GLU A 162 -20.26 15.01 19.03
CA GLU A 162 -21.60 14.69 19.51
C GLU A 162 -21.75 13.23 19.95
N ALA A 163 -20.95 12.31 19.40
CA ALA A 163 -20.99 10.88 19.76
C ALA A 163 -19.58 10.24 19.69
N PRO A 164 -18.63 10.68 20.53
CA PRO A 164 -17.24 10.20 20.50
C PRO A 164 -17.12 8.69 20.72
N GLU A 165 -17.91 8.12 21.63
CA GLU A 165 -17.89 6.67 21.91
C GLU A 165 -18.37 5.85 20.72
N GLN A 166 -19.45 6.26 20.06
CA GLN A 166 -19.93 5.59 18.85
C GLN A 166 -18.91 5.72 17.71
N HIS A 167 -18.29 6.89 17.55
CA HIS A 167 -17.23 7.09 16.57
C HIS A 167 -16.06 6.13 16.81
N GLN A 168 -15.63 6.01 18.06
CA GLN A 168 -14.56 5.09 18.46
C GLN A 168 -14.94 3.63 18.20
N ALA A 169 -16.15 3.21 18.57
CA ALA A 169 -16.66 1.86 18.30
C ALA A 169 -16.72 1.56 16.80
N ASP A 170 -17.14 2.51 15.97
CA ASP A 170 -17.15 2.36 14.51
C ASP A 170 -15.72 2.20 13.94
N VAL A 171 -14.75 2.96 14.47
CA VAL A 171 -13.33 2.83 14.11
C VAL A 171 -12.79 1.46 14.52
N GLU A 172 -13.05 1.02 15.74
CA GLU A 172 -12.58 -0.27 16.26
C GLU A 172 -13.15 -1.43 15.45
N LYS A 173 -14.47 -1.44 15.21
CA LYS A 173 -15.14 -2.42 14.36
C LYS A 173 -14.50 -2.52 12.97
N LEU A 174 -14.17 -1.39 12.37
CA LEU A 174 -13.50 -1.36 11.06
C LEU A 174 -12.09 -1.93 11.14
N CYS A 175 -11.31 -1.56 12.15
CA CYS A 175 -9.95 -2.07 12.35
C CYS A 175 -9.96 -3.58 12.61
N ASP A 176 -10.91 -4.10 13.38
CA ASP A 176 -11.07 -5.52 13.64
C ASP A 176 -11.48 -6.27 12.37
N THR A 177 -12.39 -5.71 11.56
CA THR A 177 -12.74 -6.27 10.24
C THR A 177 -11.52 -6.46 9.34
N TYR A 178 -10.57 -5.52 9.34
CA TYR A 178 -9.32 -5.67 8.59
C TYR A 178 -8.34 -6.64 9.23
N ARG A 179 -8.28 -6.67 10.56
CA ARG A 179 -7.41 -7.59 11.31
C ARG A 179 -7.79 -9.03 11.05
N ASP A 180 -9.09 -9.31 11.04
CA ASP A 180 -9.66 -10.65 10.90
C ASP A 180 -9.68 -11.11 9.43
N ALA A 181 -9.43 -10.21 8.47
CA ALA A 181 -9.50 -10.50 7.04
C ALA A 181 -8.73 -11.75 6.59
N PRO A 182 -7.49 -12.03 7.07
CA PRO A 182 -6.77 -13.25 6.68
C PRO A 182 -7.45 -14.54 7.17
N GLU A 183 -8.00 -14.53 8.39
CA GLU A 183 -8.71 -15.68 8.97
C GLU A 183 -10.06 -15.90 8.29
N LEU A 184 -10.77 -14.80 8.00
CA LEU A 184 -12.01 -14.80 7.24
C LEU A 184 -11.81 -15.35 5.82
N ALA A 185 -10.71 -14.98 5.15
CA ALA A 185 -10.38 -15.50 3.83
C ALA A 185 -10.17 -17.03 3.84
N ALA A 186 -9.60 -17.58 4.91
CA ALA A 186 -9.39 -19.02 5.04
C ALA A 186 -10.71 -19.83 5.14
N VAL A 187 -11.79 -19.19 5.61
CA VAL A 187 -13.14 -19.79 5.68
C VAL A 187 -14.05 -19.35 4.52
N GLY A 188 -13.49 -18.81 3.44
CA GLY A 188 -14.25 -18.42 2.24
C GLY A 188 -15.01 -17.09 2.37
N THR A 189 -14.52 -16.17 3.21
CA THR A 189 -15.06 -14.81 3.34
C THR A 189 -14.07 -13.77 2.82
N HIS A 190 -14.45 -13.01 1.80
CA HIS A 190 -13.65 -11.94 1.22
C HIS A 190 -13.91 -10.62 1.95
N VAL A 191 -12.86 -10.01 2.50
CA VAL A 191 -12.90 -8.63 3.01
C VAL A 191 -12.26 -7.71 1.98
N VAL A 192 -13.07 -6.83 1.39
CA VAL A 192 -12.65 -5.95 0.31
C VAL A 192 -12.91 -4.49 0.68
N SER A 193 -11.89 -3.65 0.54
CA SER A 193 -12.00 -2.20 0.66
C SER A 193 -12.33 -1.61 -0.71
N THR A 194 -13.45 -0.91 -0.81
CA THR A 194 -14.05 -0.49 -2.08
C THR A 194 -14.28 1.01 -2.09
N ASP A 195 -13.88 1.65 -3.18
CA ASP A 195 -14.07 3.08 -3.39
C ASP A 195 -13.92 3.43 -4.87
N GLU A 196 -14.20 4.69 -5.22
CA GLU A 196 -14.15 5.19 -6.58
C GLU A 196 -13.12 6.30 -6.76
N LYS A 197 -12.18 6.08 -7.69
CA LYS A 197 -11.33 7.14 -8.20
C LYS A 197 -11.99 7.81 -9.40
N THR A 198 -12.68 8.92 -9.13
CA THR A 198 -13.32 9.73 -10.17
C THR A 198 -12.33 10.67 -10.87
N GLY A 199 -12.65 11.05 -12.11
CA GLY A 199 -11.95 12.13 -12.80
C GLY A 199 -10.52 11.78 -13.23
N MET A 200 -10.23 10.51 -13.50
CA MET A 200 -8.95 10.13 -14.10
C MET A 200 -8.88 10.70 -15.52
N GLN A 201 -8.07 11.73 -15.71
CA GLN A 201 -7.98 12.44 -16.98
C GLN A 201 -6.98 11.76 -17.93
N ALA A 202 -7.41 11.52 -19.17
CA ALA A 202 -6.55 11.07 -20.25
C ALA A 202 -5.84 12.30 -20.85
N LEU A 203 -4.58 12.46 -20.48
CA LEU A 203 -3.70 13.56 -20.90
C LEU A 203 -2.61 13.04 -21.82
N GLU A 204 -2.58 13.54 -23.05
CA GLU A 204 -1.49 13.30 -23.99
C GLU A 204 -0.52 14.48 -23.98
N ARG A 205 0.79 14.22 -23.90
CA ARG A 205 1.82 15.25 -24.04
C ARG A 205 1.84 15.75 -25.48
N LEU A 206 1.82 17.07 -25.68
CA LEU A 206 1.82 17.66 -27.03
C LEU A 206 3.13 17.35 -27.79
N HIS A 207 4.23 17.23 -27.06
CA HIS A 207 5.56 16.92 -27.59
C HIS A 207 6.26 15.84 -26.77
N GLU A 208 7.24 15.17 -27.38
CA GLU A 208 7.99 14.10 -26.75
C GLU A 208 8.82 14.59 -25.55
N THR A 209 8.91 13.73 -24.53
CA THR A 209 9.77 13.99 -23.37
C THR A 209 11.23 13.95 -23.81
N LYS A 210 11.98 15.00 -23.46
CA LYS A 210 13.41 15.07 -23.77
C LYS A 210 14.19 14.32 -22.67
N PRO A 211 14.96 13.29 -23.03
CA PRO A 211 15.69 12.48 -22.05
C PRO A 211 16.81 13.29 -21.38
N VAL A 212 17.24 12.81 -20.21
CA VAL A 212 18.42 13.34 -19.49
C VAL A 212 19.65 13.31 -20.40
N ARG A 213 20.43 14.40 -20.37
CA ARG A 213 21.75 14.51 -21.02
C ARG A 213 22.75 15.13 -20.03
N PRO A 214 24.07 14.96 -20.20
CA PRO A 214 25.04 15.67 -19.35
C PRO A 214 24.75 17.17 -19.28
N GLY A 215 24.57 17.69 -18.06
CA GLY A 215 24.21 19.10 -17.81
C GLY A 215 22.72 19.46 -17.99
N LEU A 216 21.86 18.55 -18.42
CA LEU A 216 20.44 18.80 -18.66
C LEU A 216 19.55 17.73 -17.99
N VAL A 217 18.64 18.19 -17.13
CA VAL A 217 17.60 17.34 -16.53
C VAL A 217 16.57 16.88 -17.57
N GLU A 218 15.82 15.82 -17.23
CA GLU A 218 14.64 15.42 -17.99
C GLU A 218 13.68 16.61 -18.14
N ARG A 219 13.19 16.84 -19.36
CA ARG A 219 12.20 17.88 -19.63
C ARG A 219 10.93 17.22 -20.14
N VAL A 220 9.92 17.23 -19.30
CA VAL A 220 8.57 16.75 -19.62
C VAL A 220 7.77 17.91 -20.19
N GLU A 221 7.07 17.68 -21.29
CA GLU A 221 6.24 18.69 -21.93
C GLU A 221 5.14 19.17 -20.98
N PHE A 222 4.99 20.49 -20.86
CA PHE A 222 3.97 21.10 -20.02
C PHE A 222 2.62 21.13 -20.72
N GLU A 223 2.62 21.36 -22.04
CA GLU A 223 1.39 21.37 -22.84
C GLU A 223 0.82 19.97 -23.05
N TYR A 224 -0.51 19.89 -23.11
CA TYR A 224 -1.20 18.61 -23.22
C TYR A 224 -2.51 18.70 -24.01
N ILE A 225 -2.89 17.58 -24.62
CA ILE A 225 -4.19 17.37 -25.26
C ILE A 225 -5.09 16.61 -24.26
N ARG A 226 -6.34 17.05 -24.13
CA ARG A 226 -7.34 16.42 -23.25
C ARG A 226 -8.22 15.47 -24.05
N HIS A 227 -8.24 14.20 -23.67
CA HIS A 227 -9.07 13.17 -24.31
C HIS A 227 -10.34 12.81 -23.56
N GLY A 228 -10.54 13.38 -22.36
CA GLY A 228 -11.69 13.13 -21.50
C GLY A 228 -11.29 12.52 -20.15
N THR A 229 -12.28 12.05 -19.40
CA THR A 229 -12.09 11.49 -18.05
C THR A 229 -12.80 10.15 -17.91
N LEU A 230 -12.25 9.31 -17.03
CA LEU A 230 -12.85 8.05 -16.61
C LEU A 230 -12.96 7.99 -15.09
N SER A 231 -13.91 7.19 -14.62
CA SER A 231 -14.07 6.79 -13.22
C SER A 231 -13.70 5.33 -13.06
N LEU A 232 -12.89 5.03 -12.04
CA LEU A 232 -12.51 3.67 -11.65
C LEU A 232 -13.19 3.32 -10.33
N ILE A 233 -13.92 2.22 -10.30
CA ILE A 233 -14.38 1.56 -9.07
C ILE A 233 -13.47 0.35 -8.83
N ALA A 234 -12.84 0.28 -7.66
CA ALA A 234 -11.85 -0.75 -7.35
C ALA A 234 -12.17 -1.45 -6.03
N ASN A 235 -11.94 -2.77 -5.98
CA ASN A 235 -11.96 -3.55 -4.74
C ASN A 235 -10.53 -3.93 -4.39
N PHE A 236 -10.01 -3.43 -3.28
CA PHE A 236 -8.77 -3.90 -2.69
C PHE A 236 -9.06 -5.03 -1.72
N ASP A 237 -8.67 -6.25 -2.08
CA ASP A 237 -8.75 -7.43 -1.21
C ASP A 237 -7.68 -7.30 -0.11
N VAL A 238 -8.15 -7.23 1.13
CA VAL A 238 -7.32 -6.96 2.30
C VAL A 238 -6.40 -8.14 2.62
N ALA A 239 -6.89 -9.37 2.41
CA ALA A 239 -6.16 -10.59 2.76
C ALA A 239 -5.07 -10.94 1.75
N THR A 240 -5.24 -10.56 0.48
CA THR A 240 -4.24 -10.82 -0.58
C THR A 240 -3.45 -9.58 -1.00
N GLY A 241 -3.99 -8.39 -0.71
CA GLY A 241 -3.46 -7.12 -1.19
C GLY A 241 -3.63 -6.90 -2.69
N LYS A 242 -4.51 -7.65 -3.36
CA LYS A 242 -4.80 -7.51 -4.79
C LYS A 242 -5.96 -6.55 -5.04
N VAL A 243 -6.01 -5.98 -6.24
CA VAL A 243 -7.21 -5.27 -6.72
C VAL A 243 -8.05 -6.17 -7.62
N ILE A 244 -9.23 -6.57 -7.16
CA ILE A 244 -10.07 -7.54 -7.85
C ILE A 244 -11.24 -6.87 -8.57
N CYS A 245 -11.63 -7.45 -9.71
CA CYS A 245 -12.78 -7.04 -10.52
C CYS A 245 -12.94 -5.52 -10.77
N PRO A 246 -11.86 -4.73 -11.07
CA PRO A 246 -12.00 -3.30 -11.25
C PRO A 246 -12.94 -2.95 -12.40
N SER A 247 -13.69 -1.86 -12.25
CA SER A 247 -14.64 -1.38 -13.26
C SER A 247 -14.29 0.05 -13.65
N ILE A 248 -14.11 0.29 -14.94
CA ILE A 248 -13.68 1.59 -15.48
C ILE A 248 -14.69 2.05 -16.51
N GLY A 249 -15.33 3.18 -16.24
CA GLY A 249 -16.40 3.74 -17.08
C GLY A 249 -16.39 5.26 -17.12
N PRO A 250 -17.25 5.88 -17.93
CA PRO A 250 -17.35 7.34 -18.03
C PRO A 250 -18.03 7.96 -16.79
N THR A 251 -18.84 7.19 -16.07
CA THR A 251 -19.71 7.69 -14.99
C THR A 251 -19.45 6.97 -13.67
N ARG A 252 -20.00 7.57 -12.60
CA ARG A 252 -20.06 6.99 -11.27
C ARG A 252 -21.48 7.19 -10.70
N THR A 253 -22.39 6.32 -11.07
CA THR A 253 -23.80 6.36 -10.67
C THR A 253 -24.17 5.26 -9.66
N GLU A 254 -25.38 5.35 -9.10
CA GLU A 254 -25.98 4.26 -8.30
C GLU A 254 -26.00 2.92 -9.07
N ALA A 255 -26.25 2.97 -10.39
CA ALA A 255 -26.27 1.78 -11.24
C ALA A 255 -24.86 1.21 -11.47
N ASP A 256 -23.88 2.08 -11.71
CA ASP A 256 -22.48 1.68 -11.91
C ASP A 256 -21.94 0.96 -10.67
N PHE A 257 -22.21 1.51 -9.48
CA PHE A 257 -21.78 0.89 -8.23
C PHE A 257 -22.46 -0.46 -7.98
N ALA A 258 -23.79 -0.55 -8.18
CA ALA A 258 -24.50 -1.81 -8.03
C ALA A 258 -23.99 -2.88 -9.02
N ALA A 259 -23.77 -2.52 -10.28
CA ALA A 259 -23.21 -3.42 -11.29
C ALA A 259 -21.78 -3.87 -10.93
N HIS A 260 -20.97 -2.98 -10.36
CA HIS A 260 -19.63 -3.31 -9.88
C HIS A 260 -19.65 -4.35 -8.76
N ILE A 261 -20.51 -4.16 -7.75
CA ILE A 261 -20.69 -5.12 -6.66
C ILE A 261 -21.22 -6.45 -7.20
N ASP A 262 -22.19 -6.41 -8.12
CA ASP A 262 -22.79 -7.60 -8.72
C ASP A 262 -21.74 -8.45 -9.45
N LYS A 263 -20.92 -7.80 -10.31
CA LYS A 263 -19.79 -8.42 -11.02
C LYS A 263 -18.76 -9.01 -10.06
N THR A 264 -18.50 -8.33 -8.95
CA THR A 264 -17.52 -8.78 -7.96
C THR A 264 -18.00 -10.03 -7.24
N VAL A 265 -19.26 -10.02 -6.76
CA VAL A 265 -19.86 -11.19 -6.11
C VAL A 265 -19.98 -12.37 -7.07
N GLU A 266 -20.22 -12.12 -8.36
CA GLU A 266 -20.28 -13.17 -9.38
C GLU A 266 -18.93 -13.84 -9.66
N SER A 267 -17.81 -13.20 -9.31
CA SER A 267 -16.48 -13.83 -9.42
C SER A 267 -16.28 -14.97 -8.43
N ASP A 268 -17.00 -14.96 -7.31
CA ASP A 268 -17.06 -16.06 -6.34
C ASP A 268 -18.47 -16.11 -5.72
N PRO A 269 -19.43 -16.78 -6.40
CA PRO A 269 -20.83 -16.77 -5.99
C PRO A 269 -21.07 -17.47 -4.64
N GLY A 270 -20.22 -18.43 -4.27
CA GLY A 270 -20.33 -19.22 -3.05
C GLY A 270 -19.76 -18.54 -1.81
N ALA A 271 -18.84 -17.60 -1.99
CA ALA A 271 -18.21 -16.89 -0.88
C ALA A 271 -19.14 -15.92 -0.14
N THR A 272 -18.72 -15.59 1.07
CA THR A 272 -19.25 -14.46 1.85
C THR A 272 -18.43 -13.22 1.53
N TRP A 273 -19.08 -12.05 1.45
CA TRP A 273 -18.47 -10.80 1.03
C TRP A 273 -18.70 -9.69 2.06
N ILE A 274 -17.61 -9.07 2.51
CA ILE A 274 -17.61 -7.92 3.41
C ILE A 274 -16.98 -6.74 2.67
N PHE A 275 -17.82 -5.81 2.24
CA PHE A 275 -17.40 -4.59 1.54
C PHE A 275 -17.19 -3.45 2.54
N VAL A 276 -15.96 -2.97 2.67
CA VAL A 276 -15.62 -1.76 3.41
C VAL A 276 -15.73 -0.56 2.47
N VAL A 277 -16.62 0.39 2.80
CA VAL A 277 -16.95 1.54 1.92
C VAL A 277 -17.12 2.83 2.73
N ASP A 278 -17.04 3.97 2.06
CA ASP A 278 -17.39 5.25 2.68
C ASP A 278 -18.93 5.43 2.85
N GLN A 279 -19.35 6.55 3.43
CA GLN A 279 -20.77 6.86 3.64
C GLN A 279 -21.43 7.59 2.48
N LEU A 280 -20.98 7.39 1.23
CA LEU A 280 -21.64 7.95 0.07
C LEU A 280 -23.08 7.43 -0.09
N ASP A 281 -23.91 8.21 -0.78
CA ASP A 281 -25.32 7.86 -0.98
C ASP A 281 -25.53 6.67 -1.94
N THR A 282 -24.65 6.51 -2.92
CA THR A 282 -24.62 5.35 -3.83
C THR A 282 -24.40 4.03 -3.07
N HIS A 283 -23.58 4.07 -2.02
CA HIS A 283 -23.29 2.91 -1.15
C HIS A 283 -24.42 2.57 -0.18
N ARG A 284 -25.49 3.39 -0.14
CA ARG A 284 -26.70 3.15 0.67
C ARG A 284 -27.95 3.21 -0.20
N SER A 285 -27.79 2.89 -1.47
CA SER A 285 -28.81 3.07 -2.49
C SER A 285 -29.89 1.98 -2.43
N ALA A 286 -31.03 2.24 -3.08
CA ALA A 286 -32.11 1.26 -3.12
C ALA A 286 -31.76 0.10 -4.05
N SER A 287 -31.03 0.39 -5.14
CA SER A 287 -30.56 -0.63 -6.09
C SER A 287 -29.59 -1.60 -5.43
N LEU A 288 -28.69 -1.10 -4.58
CA LEU A 288 -27.77 -1.95 -3.81
C LEU A 288 -28.49 -2.88 -2.82
N VAL A 289 -29.49 -2.38 -2.09
CA VAL A 289 -30.31 -3.22 -1.19
C VAL A 289 -31.03 -4.32 -1.96
N ARG A 290 -31.65 -3.99 -3.10
CA ARG A 290 -32.32 -4.99 -3.94
C ARG A 290 -31.33 -6.03 -4.48
N LEU A 291 -30.13 -5.60 -4.87
CA LEU A 291 -29.06 -6.48 -5.31
C LEU A 291 -28.67 -7.48 -4.20
N VAL A 292 -28.40 -6.99 -2.99
CA VAL A 292 -28.03 -7.83 -1.84
C VAL A 292 -29.14 -8.81 -1.51
N ALA A 293 -30.40 -8.35 -1.44
CA ALA A 293 -31.56 -9.21 -1.19
C ALA A 293 -31.66 -10.33 -2.22
N ARG A 294 -31.54 -10.01 -3.52
CA ARG A 294 -31.57 -10.97 -4.62
C ARG A 294 -30.42 -11.98 -4.52
N ARG A 295 -29.18 -11.52 -4.34
CA ARG A 295 -27.99 -12.39 -4.31
C ARG A 295 -27.90 -13.23 -3.03
N CYS A 296 -28.53 -12.80 -1.94
CA CYS A 296 -28.62 -13.57 -0.70
C CYS A 296 -29.89 -14.44 -0.63
N GLY A 297 -30.80 -14.37 -1.61
CA GLY A 297 -32.05 -15.13 -1.61
C GLY A 297 -33.01 -14.73 -0.48
N LEU A 298 -33.01 -13.46 -0.08
CA LEU A 298 -33.84 -12.97 1.01
C LEU A 298 -35.27 -12.69 0.51
N GLU A 299 -36.26 -13.34 1.12
CA GLU A 299 -37.69 -13.21 0.77
C GLU A 299 -38.38 -12.02 1.47
N GLU A 300 -37.64 -11.21 2.22
CA GLU A 300 -38.21 -10.09 2.99
C GLU A 300 -38.80 -9.00 2.08
N ALA A 301 -39.98 -8.50 2.45
CA ALA A 301 -40.61 -7.37 1.78
C ALA A 301 -39.80 -6.07 1.97
N LEU A 302 -38.99 -5.71 0.98
CA LEU A 302 -38.10 -4.53 1.03
C LEU A 302 -38.86 -3.19 1.12
N GLY A 303 -40.13 -3.14 0.70
CA GLY A 303 -40.98 -1.96 0.69
C GLY A 303 -40.75 -1.04 -0.53
N VAL A 304 -41.12 0.24 -0.39
CA VAL A 304 -41.12 1.24 -1.47
C VAL A 304 -40.13 2.36 -1.17
N LYS A 305 -39.22 2.66 -2.12
CA LYS A 305 -38.18 3.70 -1.99
C LYS A 305 -38.80 5.02 -1.54
N GLY A 306 -38.32 5.54 -0.40
CA GLY A 306 -38.76 6.82 0.15
C GLY A 306 -40.09 6.78 0.93
N LYS A 307 -40.80 5.65 0.97
CA LYS A 307 -42.15 5.56 1.56
C LYS A 307 -42.24 4.55 2.71
N GLN A 308 -41.85 3.29 2.48
CA GLN A 308 -42.13 2.18 3.41
C GLN A 308 -41.02 1.13 3.40
N GLY A 309 -40.90 0.39 4.51
CA GLY A 309 -40.00 -0.75 4.66
C GLY A 309 -38.52 -0.37 4.71
N ILE A 310 -37.66 -1.31 4.36
CA ILE A 310 -36.21 -1.12 4.32
C ILE A 310 -35.83 0.01 3.35
N LEU A 311 -36.53 0.12 2.22
CA LEU A 311 -36.26 1.15 1.21
C LEU A 311 -36.74 2.56 1.60
N LYS A 312 -37.42 2.73 2.74
CA LYS A 312 -37.96 4.01 3.21
C LYS A 312 -36.89 5.10 3.32
N SER A 313 -35.77 4.82 3.99
CA SER A 313 -34.77 5.84 4.33
C SER A 313 -33.35 5.33 4.09
N LYS A 314 -32.35 6.23 4.06
CA LYS A 314 -30.93 5.80 4.00
C LYS A 314 -30.51 5.07 5.29
N LYS A 315 -31.09 5.44 6.43
CA LYS A 315 -30.82 4.80 7.73
C LYS A 315 -31.26 3.33 7.75
N THR A 316 -32.48 3.06 7.26
CA THR A 316 -33.01 1.69 7.16
C THR A 316 -32.26 0.86 6.13
N ARG A 317 -31.90 1.44 4.97
CA ARG A 317 -31.06 0.79 3.96
C ARG A 317 -29.67 0.43 4.50
N ARG A 318 -29.01 1.37 5.19
CA ARG A 318 -27.72 1.14 5.85
C ARG A 318 -27.82 -0.03 6.84
N LYS A 319 -28.82 -0.02 7.72
CA LYS A 319 -29.03 -1.10 8.71
C LYS A 319 -29.15 -2.48 8.04
N PHE A 320 -29.87 -2.57 6.92
CA PHE A 320 -29.99 -3.81 6.15
C PHE A 320 -28.65 -4.22 5.50
N LEU A 321 -27.90 -3.27 4.95
CA LEU A 321 -26.60 -3.55 4.32
C LEU A 321 -25.52 -3.93 5.33
N GLU A 322 -25.61 -3.47 6.58
CA GLU A 322 -24.68 -3.81 7.67
C GLU A 322 -25.00 -5.13 8.40
N ASP A 323 -26.10 -5.80 8.05
CA ASP A 323 -26.57 -6.97 8.78
C ASP A 323 -25.54 -8.13 8.69
N PRO A 324 -25.00 -8.61 9.83
CA PRO A 324 -24.01 -9.67 9.85
C PRO A 324 -24.55 -11.04 9.41
N SER A 325 -25.86 -11.23 9.38
CA SER A 325 -26.48 -12.49 8.91
C SER A 325 -26.47 -12.62 7.38
N HIS A 326 -26.27 -11.51 6.66
CA HIS A 326 -26.23 -11.53 5.20
C HIS A 326 -24.88 -12.04 4.70
N ARG A 327 -24.93 -12.92 3.69
CA ARG A 327 -23.73 -13.37 2.96
C ARG A 327 -22.99 -12.21 2.29
N ILE A 328 -23.70 -11.14 1.92
CA ILE A 328 -23.11 -9.93 1.36
C ILE A 328 -23.47 -8.77 2.28
N ARG A 329 -22.45 -8.19 2.92
CA ARG A 329 -22.65 -7.09 3.87
C ARG A 329 -21.61 -5.99 3.71
N PHE A 330 -21.92 -4.84 4.28
CA PHE A 330 -21.13 -3.62 4.18
C PHE A 330 -20.68 -3.14 5.56
N VAL A 331 -19.45 -2.68 5.66
CA VAL A 331 -18.90 -1.98 6.82
C VAL A 331 -18.55 -0.56 6.38
N TYR A 332 -19.19 0.42 6.99
CA TYR A 332 -19.02 1.82 6.59
C TYR A 332 -17.92 2.49 7.39
N THR A 333 -17.03 3.20 6.72
CA THR A 333 -16.05 4.05 7.41
C THR A 333 -16.76 5.17 8.18
N PRO A 334 -16.24 5.60 9.34
CA PRO A 334 -16.74 6.79 10.02
C PRO A 334 -16.64 8.02 9.11
N ARG A 335 -17.49 9.03 9.35
CA ARG A 335 -17.46 10.24 8.53
C ARG A 335 -16.11 10.91 8.61
N HIS A 336 -15.62 11.34 7.45
CA HIS A 336 -14.32 11.98 7.29
C HIS A 336 -13.12 11.13 7.72
N CYS A 337 -13.26 9.80 7.62
CA CYS A 337 -12.19 8.83 7.87
C CYS A 337 -11.80 8.06 6.61
N SER A 338 -11.68 8.73 5.46
CA SER A 338 -11.20 8.11 4.21
C SER A 338 -9.80 7.50 4.35
N TRP A 339 -8.98 8.02 5.28
CA TRP A 339 -7.68 7.46 5.63
C TRP A 339 -7.75 6.04 6.24
N LEU A 340 -8.94 5.59 6.69
CA LEU A 340 -9.19 4.20 7.08
C LEU A 340 -9.57 3.30 5.90
N ASN A 341 -9.85 3.85 4.71
CA ASN A 341 -10.23 3.06 3.54
C ASN A 341 -8.96 2.59 2.79
N GLN A 342 -8.59 1.31 2.90
CA GLN A 342 -7.29 0.83 2.39
C GLN A 342 -7.11 1.01 0.87
N VAL A 343 -8.19 0.96 0.09
CA VAL A 343 -8.17 1.20 -1.35
C VAL A 343 -7.66 2.60 -1.73
N GLU A 344 -7.81 3.60 -0.87
CA GLU A 344 -7.25 4.95 -1.07
C GLU A 344 -5.71 4.95 -1.07
N ILE A 345 -5.09 4.04 -0.30
CA ILE A 345 -3.65 3.79 -0.37
C ILE A 345 -3.28 3.24 -1.74
N TRP A 346 -4.07 2.31 -2.27
CA TRP A 346 -3.85 1.77 -3.61
C TRP A 346 -4.05 2.83 -4.71
N PHE A 347 -5.08 3.68 -4.61
CA PHE A 347 -5.25 4.81 -5.52
C PHE A 347 -4.06 5.78 -5.50
N SER A 348 -3.44 5.97 -4.33
CA SER A 348 -2.21 6.76 -4.18
C SER A 348 -1.01 6.09 -4.86
N ILE A 349 -0.96 4.76 -4.92
CA ILE A 349 0.05 4.01 -5.68
C ILE A 349 -0.21 4.17 -7.19
N LEU A 350 -1.45 3.94 -7.64
CA LEU A 350 -1.87 4.10 -9.04
C LEU A 350 -1.56 5.52 -9.54
N ALA A 351 -1.90 6.54 -8.76
CA ALA A 351 -1.67 7.94 -9.13
C ALA A 351 -0.17 8.24 -9.31
N ARG A 352 0.67 7.81 -8.36
CA ARG A 352 2.11 8.10 -8.40
C ARG A 352 2.85 7.29 -9.46
N ARG A 353 2.49 6.02 -9.66
CA ARG A 353 3.23 5.10 -10.53
C ARG A 353 2.75 5.12 -11.98
N LEU A 354 1.47 5.37 -12.21
CA LEU A 354 0.89 5.39 -13.55
C LEU A 354 0.42 6.79 -13.95
N LEU A 355 -0.54 7.37 -13.23
CA LEU A 355 -1.30 8.53 -13.76
C LEU A 355 -0.47 9.82 -13.86
N LYS A 356 0.40 10.12 -12.88
CA LYS A 356 1.08 11.43 -12.79
C LYS A 356 2.09 11.70 -13.91
N ARG A 357 2.75 10.67 -14.44
CA ARG A 357 3.85 10.81 -15.40
C ARG A 357 3.56 10.18 -16.77
N SER A 358 2.42 9.53 -16.93
CA SER A 358 2.06 8.91 -18.21
C SER A 358 1.49 9.94 -19.20
N SER A 359 1.59 9.58 -20.47
CA SER A 359 0.88 10.20 -21.58
C SER A 359 -0.13 9.19 -22.11
N PHE A 360 -1.39 9.60 -22.29
CA PHE A 360 -2.49 8.76 -22.74
C PHE A 360 -3.10 9.35 -24.01
N THR A 361 -3.08 8.61 -25.11
CA THR A 361 -3.54 9.11 -26.43
C THR A 361 -5.07 9.04 -26.61
N SER A 362 -5.78 8.41 -25.68
CA SER A 362 -7.24 8.35 -25.64
C SER A 362 -7.73 7.86 -24.26
N ILE A 363 -9.06 7.90 -24.04
CA ILE A 363 -9.67 7.25 -22.88
C ILE A 363 -9.51 5.73 -22.90
N ASP A 364 -9.43 5.12 -24.09
CA ASP A 364 -9.26 3.67 -24.23
C ASP A 364 -7.83 3.24 -23.90
N ASP A 365 -6.83 4.06 -24.26
CA ASP A 365 -5.44 3.89 -23.82
C ASP A 365 -5.34 4.02 -22.29
N LEU A 366 -5.96 5.05 -21.70
CA LEU A 366 -6.03 5.19 -20.24
C LEU A 366 -6.64 3.94 -19.58
N ARG A 367 -7.80 3.47 -20.06
CA ARG A 367 -8.46 2.27 -19.54
C ARG A 367 -7.54 1.05 -19.63
N SER A 368 -6.95 0.82 -20.80
CA SER A 368 -6.07 -0.32 -21.06
C SER A 368 -4.84 -0.31 -20.16
N ARG A 369 -4.19 0.85 -20.01
CA ARG A 369 -3.02 1.00 -19.13
C ARG A 369 -3.35 0.81 -17.66
N VAL A 370 -4.53 1.23 -17.20
CA VAL A 370 -4.96 0.96 -15.81
C VAL A 370 -5.15 -0.54 -15.59
N PHE A 371 -5.78 -1.27 -16.52
CA PHE A 371 -5.89 -2.73 -16.41
C PHE A 371 -4.52 -3.42 -16.44
N GLN A 372 -3.64 -3.05 -17.37
CA GLN A 372 -2.26 -3.58 -17.42
C GLN A 372 -1.48 -3.29 -16.14
N PHE A 373 -1.69 -2.10 -15.55
CA PHE A 373 -1.08 -1.75 -14.26
C PHE A 373 -1.62 -2.61 -13.11
N VAL A 374 -2.92 -2.94 -13.09
CA VAL A 374 -3.50 -3.86 -12.11
C VAL A 374 -2.83 -5.24 -12.21
N GLU A 375 -2.70 -5.78 -13.42
CA GLU A 375 -2.00 -7.06 -13.66
C GLU A 375 -0.53 -7.03 -13.21
N TYR A 376 0.18 -5.95 -13.56
CA TYR A 376 1.55 -5.73 -13.09
C TYR A 376 1.61 -5.64 -11.57
N PHE A 377 0.68 -4.90 -10.95
CA PHE A 377 0.60 -4.73 -9.51
C PHE A 377 0.38 -6.08 -8.83
N HIS A 378 -0.53 -6.93 -9.34
CA HIS A 378 -0.75 -8.29 -8.82
C HIS A 378 0.51 -9.15 -8.85
N ARG A 379 1.26 -9.11 -9.95
CA ARG A 379 2.45 -9.95 -10.12
C ARG A 379 3.63 -9.51 -9.27
N VAL A 380 3.79 -8.20 -9.04
CA VAL A 380 5.05 -7.64 -8.53
C VAL A 380 4.91 -6.96 -7.17
N LEU A 381 3.74 -6.41 -6.86
CA LEU A 381 3.55 -5.49 -5.73
C LEU A 381 2.47 -5.93 -4.74
N ALA A 382 1.52 -6.77 -5.17
CA ALA A 382 0.40 -7.18 -4.34
C ALA A 382 0.90 -7.97 -3.14
N LYS A 383 0.60 -7.42 -1.97
CA LYS A 383 0.76 -8.03 -0.66
C LYS A 383 -0.16 -7.30 0.30
N PRO A 384 -0.68 -7.97 1.34
CA PRO A 384 -1.48 -7.32 2.35
C PRO A 384 -0.76 -6.09 2.90
N PHE A 385 -1.49 -4.98 3.02
CA PHE A 385 -0.91 -3.81 3.65
C PHE A 385 -0.68 -4.10 5.13
N ARG A 386 0.52 -3.73 5.62
CA ARG A 386 0.83 -3.83 7.03
C ARG A 386 0.03 -2.77 7.78
N TRP A 387 -1.18 -3.14 8.19
CA TRP A 387 -2.09 -2.27 8.92
C TRP A 387 -1.71 -2.25 10.40
N THR A 388 -1.21 -1.11 10.89
CA THR A 388 -0.74 -0.97 12.28
C THR A 388 -1.68 -0.14 13.15
N TYR A 389 -2.74 0.43 12.57
CA TYR A 389 -3.69 1.26 13.31
C TYR A 389 -4.75 0.37 13.97
N THR A 390 -4.80 0.39 15.31
CA THR A 390 -5.69 -0.45 16.13
C THR A 390 -6.86 0.35 16.71
N GLY A 391 -7.24 1.45 16.06
CA GLY A 391 -8.30 2.34 16.53
C GLY A 391 -7.88 3.31 17.63
N ARG A 392 -6.65 3.21 18.17
CA ARG A 392 -6.12 4.18 19.13
C ARG A 392 -5.23 5.19 18.41
N PRO A 393 -5.34 6.50 18.70
CA PRO A 393 -4.33 7.46 18.29
C PRO A 393 -2.95 6.93 18.71
N LEU A 394 -1.96 6.97 17.82
CA LEU A 394 -0.58 6.75 18.21
C LEU A 394 -0.30 7.77 19.33
N GLN A 395 -0.10 7.28 20.56
CA GLN A 395 0.38 8.16 21.63
C GLN A 395 1.74 8.68 21.19
N ALA A 396 1.87 10.01 21.17
CA ALA A 396 3.07 10.72 20.71
C ALA A 396 4.28 10.46 21.62
#